data_AF-A0A529XWR0-F1
#
_entry.id   AF-A0A529XWR0-F1
#
_cell.length_a   1.000
_cell.length_b   1.000
_cell.length_c   1.000
_cell.angle_alpha   90.00
_cell.angle_beta   90.00
_cell.angle_gamma   90.00
#
_symmetry.space_group_name_H-M   'P 1'
#
loop_
_entity.id
_entity.type
_entity.pdbx_description
1 polymer ?
#
loop_
_entity_poly.entity_id
_entity_poly.type
_entity_poly.pdbx_seq_one_letter_code
_entity_poly.pdbx_strand_id
1 'polypeptide(L)'
;ADALYRRADWQWARNQGATVTHGWTPENGFIKYRWEGYDEALLLYILALGSPTFPLPESSYAAWTSTYRWESCYGYEYLYAGPLFTHQLSHVWIDFRGIQDAFMRGKGIDYFENSRRATYLQQCYAIMNPRKFEGYRECCWGITASEGPGPATLKLNG
;
A
#
# COMPACT_ATOMS: atom_id res chain seq x y z
N ALA A 1 7.56 16.25 18.46
CA ALA A 1 7.26 15.74 17.10
C ALA A 1 8.31 16.21 16.08
N ASP A 2 8.46 17.51 15.84
CA ASP A 2 9.41 18.06 14.85
C ASP A 2 10.86 17.54 15.01
N ALA A 3 11.39 17.57 16.24
CA ALA A 3 12.74 17.06 16.51
C ALA A 3 12.92 15.57 16.17
N LEU A 4 11.88 14.74 16.29
CA LEU A 4 11.95 13.32 15.92
C LEU A 4 11.95 13.16 14.39
N TYR A 5 11.06 13.90 13.71
CA TYR A 5 10.96 13.88 12.26
C TYR A 5 12.27 14.34 11.59
N ARG A 6 12.86 15.45 12.06
CA ARG A 6 14.16 15.97 11.58
C ARG A 6 15.33 15.01 11.81
N ARG A 7 15.21 14.10 12.78
CA ARG A 7 16.25 13.10 13.09
C ARG A 7 16.13 11.83 12.25
N ALA A 8 15.01 11.62 11.54
CA ALA A 8 14.86 10.47 10.66
C ALA A 8 15.78 10.63 9.43
N ASP A 9 16.78 9.77 9.32
CA ASP A 9 17.71 9.75 8.19
C ASP A 9 17.20 8.85 7.06
N TRP A 10 16.44 9.43 6.14
CA TRP A 10 15.86 8.70 5.02
C TRP A 10 16.90 8.30 3.96
N GLN A 11 18.01 9.05 3.85
CA GLN A 11 19.10 8.71 2.95
C GLN A 11 19.83 7.45 3.42
N TRP A 12 20.07 7.35 4.73
CA TRP A 12 20.58 6.14 5.36
C TRP A 12 19.60 4.96 5.22
N ALA A 13 18.30 5.17 5.47
CA ALA A 13 17.28 4.12 5.37
C ALA A 13 17.13 3.53 3.95
N ARG A 14 17.60 4.27 2.92
CA ARG A 14 17.71 3.81 1.54
C ARG A 14 18.84 2.81 1.32
N ASN A 15 19.78 2.67 2.25
CA ASN A 15 20.93 1.76 2.15
C ASN A 15 21.60 1.79 0.76
N GLN A 16 21.93 2.99 0.27
CA GLN A 16 22.54 3.24 -1.05
C GLN A 16 21.75 2.75 -2.29
N GLY A 17 20.57 2.15 -2.14
CA GLY A 17 19.74 1.69 -3.25
C GLY A 17 18.78 2.76 -3.77
N ALA A 18 17.79 2.36 -4.57
CA ALA A 18 16.82 3.30 -5.15
C ALA A 18 15.63 3.59 -4.21
N THR A 19 15.06 2.56 -3.59
CA THR A 19 13.92 2.63 -2.65
C THR A 19 14.33 2.52 -1.18
N VAL A 20 13.42 2.77 -0.25
CA VAL A 20 13.68 2.59 1.19
C VAL A 20 13.69 1.10 1.53
N THR A 21 14.58 0.67 2.43
CA THR A 21 14.59 -0.71 2.94
C THR A 21 13.49 -0.93 3.99
N HIS A 22 13.01 -2.17 4.12
CA HIS A 22 11.99 -2.49 5.13
C HIS A 22 12.53 -2.46 6.56
N GLY A 23 13.85 -2.61 6.76
CA GLY A 23 14.40 -2.64 8.10
C GLY A 23 15.90 -2.85 8.17
N TRP A 24 16.41 -2.64 9.38
CA TRP A 24 17.80 -2.79 9.78
C TRP A 24 17.88 -3.25 11.23
N THR A 25 18.90 -4.04 11.56
CA THR A 25 19.23 -4.43 12.94
C THR A 25 20.72 -4.19 13.22
N PRO A 26 21.11 -3.86 14.47
CA PRO A 26 22.52 -3.71 14.82
C PRO A 26 23.38 -4.94 14.52
N GLU A 27 22.82 -6.14 14.69
CA GLU A 27 23.54 -7.40 14.58
C GLU A 27 23.71 -7.86 13.13
N ASN A 28 22.70 -7.64 12.28
CA ASN A 28 22.66 -8.20 10.92
C ASN A 28 22.65 -7.14 9.81
N GLY A 29 22.61 -5.86 10.16
CA GLY A 29 22.50 -4.78 9.19
C GLY A 29 21.13 -4.72 8.53
N PHE A 30 21.11 -4.21 7.29
CA PHE A 30 19.88 -4.03 6.50
C PHE A 30 19.34 -5.37 5.99
N ILE A 31 18.02 -5.53 6.05
CA ILE A 31 17.36 -6.68 5.41
C ILE A 31 17.26 -6.48 3.90
N LYS A 32 17.09 -7.58 3.15
CA LYS A 32 17.02 -7.56 1.69
C LYS A 32 15.74 -6.91 1.11
N TYR A 33 14.68 -6.82 1.91
CA TYR A 33 13.36 -6.36 1.46
C TYR A 33 13.32 -4.83 1.37
N ARG A 34 12.66 -4.33 0.33
CA ARG A 34 12.59 -2.91 -0.01
C ARG A 34 11.18 -2.58 -0.43
N TRP A 35 10.76 -1.35 -0.17
CA TRP A 35 9.43 -0.88 -0.53
C TRP A 35 9.31 -0.78 -2.06
N GLU A 36 8.21 -1.32 -2.58
CA GLU A 36 7.91 -1.47 -4.01
C GLU A 36 6.42 -1.27 -4.18
N GLY A 37 6.02 -0.15 -4.77
CA GLY A 37 4.63 0.25 -4.86
C GLY A 37 3.83 -0.62 -5.84
N TYR A 38 2.50 -0.58 -5.83
CA TYR A 38 1.68 0.14 -4.86
C TYR A 38 1.51 -0.71 -3.59
N ASP A 39 1.93 -0.15 -2.47
CA ASP A 39 1.93 -0.77 -1.14
C ASP A 39 1.52 0.28 -0.10
N GLU A 40 1.53 -0.09 1.19
CA GLU A 40 1.15 0.80 2.28
C GLU A 40 2.14 1.95 2.55
N ALA A 41 3.25 2.02 1.81
CA ALA A 41 4.34 2.97 2.06
C ALA A 41 4.12 4.38 1.48
N LEU A 42 2.95 4.69 0.90
CA LEU A 42 2.69 6.01 0.31
C LEU A 42 2.96 7.17 1.31
N LEU A 43 2.45 7.07 2.55
CA LEU A 43 2.73 8.06 3.59
C LEU A 43 4.22 8.10 3.97
N LEU A 44 4.89 6.94 4.02
CA LEU A 44 6.33 6.86 4.30
C LEU A 44 7.11 7.68 3.27
N TYR A 45 6.79 7.54 1.98
CA TYR A 45 7.44 8.30 0.92
C TYR A 45 7.14 9.79 0.99
N ILE A 46 5.91 10.19 1.33
CA ILE A 46 5.57 11.61 1.49
C ILE A 46 6.37 12.25 2.63
N LEU A 47 6.50 11.58 3.78
CA LEU A 47 7.33 12.03 4.89
C LEU A 47 8.82 12.07 4.52
N ALA A 48 9.29 11.06 3.79
CA ALA A 48 10.70 10.96 3.41
C ALA A 48 11.13 12.02 2.40
N LEU A 49 10.26 12.35 1.43
CA LEU A 49 10.48 13.42 0.46
C LEU A 49 10.35 14.81 1.09
N GLY A 50 9.43 14.97 2.05
CA GLY A 50 9.20 16.24 2.75
C GLY A 50 10.20 16.53 3.88
N SER A 51 11.21 15.68 4.11
CA SER A 51 12.14 15.85 5.23
C SER A 51 13.05 17.07 5.02
N PRO A 52 13.14 17.99 5.99
CA PRO A 52 13.96 19.19 5.84
C PRO A 52 15.46 18.95 6.11
N THR A 53 15.86 17.75 6.52
CA THR A 53 17.24 17.44 6.94
C THR A 53 17.86 16.34 6.08
N PHE A 54 17.16 15.21 5.94
CA PHE A 54 17.65 14.05 5.21
C PHE A 54 16.64 13.57 4.16
N PRO A 55 16.23 14.42 3.20
CA PRO A 55 15.21 14.03 2.22
C PRO A 55 15.70 12.92 1.30
N LEU A 56 14.77 12.06 0.87
CA LEU A 56 15.00 11.19 -0.28
C LEU A 56 15.10 12.02 -1.56
N PRO A 57 15.95 11.60 -2.52
CA PRO A 57 15.91 12.19 -3.85
C PRO A 57 14.62 11.80 -4.58
N GLU A 58 14.16 12.65 -5.50
CA GLU A 58 12.95 12.41 -6.32
C GLU A 58 12.98 11.05 -7.04
N SER A 59 14.17 10.61 -7.48
CA SER A 59 14.38 9.31 -8.12
C SER A 59 13.97 8.13 -7.24
N SER A 60 13.97 8.27 -5.92
CA SER A 60 13.48 7.23 -5.00
C SER A 60 11.98 7.03 -5.08
N TYR A 61 11.21 8.10 -5.29
CA TYR A 61 9.77 8.00 -5.51
C TYR A 61 9.49 7.38 -6.88
N ALA A 62 10.20 7.83 -7.93
CA ALA A 62 10.08 7.23 -9.27
C ALA A 62 10.36 5.72 -9.24
N ALA A 63 11.41 5.29 -8.54
CA ALA A 63 11.73 3.87 -8.35
C ALA A 63 10.61 3.10 -7.63
N TRP A 64 10.03 3.65 -6.55
CA TRP A 64 8.93 3.02 -5.84
C TRP A 64 7.66 2.90 -6.70
N THR A 65 7.31 3.94 -7.46
CA THR A 65 6.15 3.91 -8.36
C THR A 65 6.34 3.01 -9.58
N SER A 66 7.57 2.61 -9.91
CA SER A 66 7.88 1.82 -11.11
C SER A 66 7.28 0.41 -11.10
N THR A 67 6.96 -0.11 -9.91
CA THR A 67 6.36 -1.43 -9.72
C THR A 67 4.83 -1.38 -9.66
N TYR A 68 4.23 -0.20 -9.84
CA TYR A 68 2.78 -0.04 -9.87
C TYR A 68 2.13 -0.97 -10.91
N ARG A 69 1.08 -1.66 -10.47
CA ARG A 69 0.29 -2.55 -11.33
C ARG A 69 -1.10 -1.99 -11.52
N TRP A 70 -1.49 -1.79 -12.77
CA TRP A 70 -2.87 -1.44 -13.13
C TRP A 70 -3.63 -2.73 -13.46
N GLU A 71 -4.75 -2.97 -12.80
CA GLU A 71 -5.55 -4.17 -13.00
C GLU A 71 -7.01 -3.84 -13.29
N SER A 72 -7.68 -4.76 -13.99
CA SER A 72 -9.11 -4.73 -14.25
C SER A 72 -9.76 -5.97 -13.63
N CYS A 73 -10.71 -5.77 -12.71
CA CYS A 73 -11.41 -6.86 -12.04
C CYS A 73 -12.84 -6.44 -11.71
N TYR A 74 -13.81 -7.33 -11.93
CA TYR A 74 -15.24 -7.10 -11.66
C TYR A 74 -15.78 -5.76 -12.24
N GLY A 75 -15.28 -5.34 -13.40
CA GLY A 75 -15.68 -4.08 -14.05
C GLY A 75 -14.99 -2.82 -13.51
N TYR A 76 -14.07 -2.95 -12.56
CA TYR A 76 -13.27 -1.84 -12.03
C TYR A 76 -11.84 -1.92 -12.53
N GLU A 77 -11.32 -0.79 -13.00
CA GLU A 77 -9.90 -0.58 -13.25
C GLU A 77 -9.27 0.26 -12.13
N TYR A 78 -8.17 -0.22 -11.56
CA TYR A 78 -7.52 0.42 -10.41
C TYR A 78 -6.03 0.07 -10.30
N LEU A 79 -5.32 0.88 -9.52
CA LEU A 79 -3.97 0.63 -9.06
C LEU A 79 -4.03 -0.45 -7.98
N TYR A 80 -3.50 -1.62 -8.32
CA TYR A 80 -3.64 -2.86 -7.56
C TYR A 80 -2.84 -2.86 -6.27
N ALA A 81 -3.52 -3.23 -5.18
CA ALA A 81 -2.94 -3.85 -4.00
C ALA A 81 -4.01 -4.79 -3.40
N GLY A 82 -3.60 -6.00 -3.01
CA GLY A 82 -4.52 -7.06 -2.61
C GLY A 82 -5.27 -6.76 -1.29
N PRO A 83 -4.56 -6.56 -0.16
CA PRO A 83 -5.19 -6.25 1.12
C PRO A 83 -5.80 -4.85 1.13
N LEU A 84 -7.01 -4.71 1.69
CA LEU A 84 -7.73 -3.44 1.67
C LEU A 84 -7.04 -2.32 2.49
N PHE A 85 -6.28 -2.65 3.55
CA PHE A 85 -5.61 -1.64 4.38
C PHE A 85 -4.63 -0.76 3.59
N THR A 86 -4.02 -1.28 2.53
CA THR A 86 -3.11 -0.52 1.65
C THR A 86 -3.80 0.71 1.04
N HIS A 87 -5.09 0.60 0.74
CA HIS A 87 -5.92 1.69 0.19
C HIS A 87 -6.49 2.63 1.26
N GLN A 88 -6.24 2.37 2.54
CA GLN A 88 -6.87 3.08 3.65
C GLN A 88 -5.84 3.77 4.54
N LEU A 89 -4.70 3.12 4.80
CA LEU A 89 -3.77 3.54 5.84
C LEU A 89 -3.30 4.99 5.63
N SER A 90 -2.73 5.30 4.46
CA SER A 90 -2.24 6.66 4.18
C SER A 90 -3.36 7.71 4.13
N HIS A 91 -4.59 7.31 3.79
CA HIS A 91 -5.75 8.20 3.73
C HIS A 91 -6.23 8.69 5.11
N VAL A 92 -5.78 8.06 6.19
CA VAL A 92 -6.08 8.53 7.57
C VAL A 92 -5.47 9.91 7.84
N TRP A 93 -4.31 10.20 7.24
CA TRP A 93 -3.56 11.43 7.49
C TRP A 93 -3.62 12.43 6.35
N ILE A 94 -3.87 11.97 5.12
CA ILE A 94 -3.82 12.80 3.93
C ILE A 94 -5.14 12.66 3.17
N ASP A 95 -5.76 13.81 2.90
CA ASP A 95 -6.87 13.90 1.97
C ASP A 95 -6.36 13.82 0.54
N PHE A 96 -6.51 12.65 -0.08
CA PHE A 96 -6.03 12.36 -1.42
C PHE A 96 -6.97 12.79 -2.56
N ARG A 97 -8.08 13.48 -2.25
CA ARG A 97 -8.98 14.02 -3.29
C ARG A 97 -8.24 15.05 -4.14
N GLY A 98 -8.23 14.84 -5.46
CA GLY A 98 -7.52 15.68 -6.43
C GLY A 98 -6.00 15.50 -6.46
N ILE A 99 -5.41 14.59 -5.65
CA ILE A 99 -3.97 14.35 -5.64
C ILE A 99 -3.61 13.24 -6.63
N GLN A 100 -2.70 13.58 -7.54
CA GLN A 100 -2.23 12.68 -8.60
C GLN A 100 -0.71 12.80 -8.76
N ASP A 101 -0.03 11.66 -8.79
CA ASP A 101 1.33 11.57 -9.32
C ASP A 101 1.31 11.34 -10.85
N ALA A 102 2.48 11.14 -11.45
CA ALA A 102 2.61 10.94 -12.89
C ALA A 102 1.81 9.72 -13.39
N PHE A 103 1.84 8.61 -12.64
CA PHE A 103 1.14 7.39 -13.02
C PHE A 103 -0.38 7.59 -12.95
N MET A 104 -0.88 8.11 -11.83
CA MET A 104 -2.31 8.31 -11.60
C MET A 104 -2.91 9.35 -12.56
N ARG A 105 -2.15 10.40 -12.89
CA ARG A 105 -2.54 11.36 -13.92
C ARG A 105 -2.70 10.71 -15.29
N GLY A 106 -1.83 9.75 -15.63
CA GLY A 106 -1.96 8.94 -16.84
C GLY A 106 -3.19 8.02 -16.87
N LYS A 107 -3.80 7.74 -15.69
CA LYS A 107 -5.06 6.97 -15.56
C LYS A 107 -6.29 7.85 -15.44
N GLY A 108 -6.12 9.17 -15.30
CA GLY A 108 -7.22 10.13 -15.20
C GLY A 108 -8.02 10.06 -13.89
N ILE A 109 -7.49 9.42 -12.84
CA ILE A 109 -8.13 9.36 -11.52
C ILE A 109 -7.13 9.74 -10.42
N ASP A 110 -7.63 10.13 -9.25
CA ASP A 110 -6.81 10.37 -8.06
C ASP A 110 -6.74 9.13 -7.15
N TYR A 111 -5.91 9.20 -6.12
CA TYR A 111 -5.79 8.12 -5.15
C TYR A 111 -7.08 7.89 -4.34
N PHE A 112 -7.91 8.92 -4.14
CA PHE A 112 -9.19 8.76 -3.46
C PHE A 112 -10.17 7.88 -4.25
N GLU A 113 -10.36 8.19 -5.54
CA GLU A 113 -11.19 7.40 -6.43
C GLU A 113 -10.60 5.99 -6.63
N ASN A 114 -9.26 5.85 -6.67
CA ASN A 114 -8.63 4.54 -6.69
C ASN A 114 -9.01 3.68 -5.48
N SER A 115 -8.86 4.23 -4.27
CA SER A 115 -9.19 3.54 -3.02
C SER A 115 -10.69 3.24 -2.89
N ARG A 116 -11.54 4.11 -3.43
CA ARG A 116 -12.99 3.86 -3.55
C ARG A 116 -13.28 2.67 -4.47
N ARG A 117 -12.64 2.59 -5.64
CA ARG A 117 -12.78 1.43 -6.54
C ARG A 117 -12.27 0.14 -5.90
N ALA A 118 -11.12 0.17 -5.22
CA ALA A 118 -10.60 -0.99 -4.49
C ALA A 118 -11.58 -1.49 -3.42
N THR A 119 -12.26 -0.57 -2.74
CA THR A 119 -13.29 -0.90 -1.73
C THR A 119 -14.51 -1.57 -2.37
N TYR A 120 -15.03 -1.04 -3.48
CA TYR A 120 -16.13 -1.70 -4.19
C TYR A 120 -15.74 -3.07 -4.73
N LEU A 121 -14.53 -3.21 -5.27
CA LEU A 121 -14.00 -4.48 -5.75
C LEU A 121 -13.97 -5.55 -4.63
N GLN A 122 -13.55 -5.17 -3.42
CA GLN A 122 -13.58 -6.05 -2.23
C GLN A 122 -15.00 -6.54 -1.89
N GLN A 123 -15.99 -5.64 -1.95
CA GLN A 123 -17.40 -6.03 -1.76
C GLN A 123 -17.88 -6.95 -2.89
N CYS A 124 -17.58 -6.62 -4.14
CA CYS A 124 -17.91 -7.46 -5.30
C CYS A 124 -17.30 -8.87 -5.18
N TYR A 125 -16.05 -9.00 -4.73
CA TYR A 125 -15.43 -10.31 -4.50
C TYR A 125 -16.22 -11.14 -3.48
N ALA A 126 -16.65 -10.53 -2.36
CA ALA A 126 -17.44 -11.22 -1.36
C ALA A 126 -18.84 -11.60 -1.85
N ILE A 127 -19.46 -10.79 -2.71
CA ILE A 127 -20.75 -11.12 -3.36
C ILE A 127 -20.58 -12.29 -4.34
N MET A 128 -19.55 -12.24 -5.18
CA MET A 128 -19.28 -13.30 -6.16
C MET A 128 -18.86 -14.60 -5.50
N ASN A 129 -18.17 -14.50 -4.35
CA ASN A 129 -17.73 -15.59 -3.50
C ASN A 129 -17.20 -16.81 -4.29
N PRO A 130 -16.17 -16.65 -5.14
CA PRO A 130 -15.74 -17.70 -6.07
C PRO A 130 -15.22 -18.96 -5.35
N ARG A 131 -14.82 -18.83 -4.07
CA ARG A 131 -14.37 -19.92 -3.21
C ARG A 131 -15.49 -20.49 -2.33
N LYS A 132 -16.70 -19.95 -2.41
CA LYS A 132 -17.89 -20.40 -1.67
C LYS A 132 -17.67 -20.43 -0.14
N PHE A 133 -16.93 -19.47 0.40
CA PHE A 133 -16.75 -19.34 1.85
C PHE A 133 -18.08 -18.98 2.51
N GLU A 134 -18.40 -19.65 3.61
CA GLU A 134 -19.59 -19.36 4.37
C GLU A 134 -19.56 -17.91 4.91
N GLY A 135 -20.70 -17.24 4.83
CA GLY A 135 -20.86 -15.87 5.33
C GLY A 135 -20.50 -14.77 4.33
N TYR A 136 -19.59 -15.00 3.38
CA TYR A 136 -19.21 -13.97 2.38
C TYR A 136 -20.42 -13.59 1.52
N ARG A 137 -20.78 -12.29 1.55
CA ARG A 137 -21.93 -11.70 0.85
C ARG A 137 -21.85 -10.17 0.87
N GLU A 138 -22.85 -9.52 0.27
CA GLU A 138 -22.99 -8.05 0.19
C GLU A 138 -22.82 -7.32 1.53
N CYS A 139 -23.28 -7.92 2.63
CA CYS A 139 -23.20 -7.34 3.99
C CYS A 139 -22.13 -7.98 4.88
N CYS A 140 -21.28 -8.88 4.36
CA CYS A 140 -20.20 -9.51 5.11
C CYS A 140 -19.00 -9.70 4.17
N TRP A 141 -18.15 -8.68 4.15
CA TRP A 141 -17.03 -8.51 3.24
C TRP A 141 -15.93 -7.69 3.91
N GLY A 142 -14.80 -7.51 3.21
CA GLY A 142 -13.66 -6.74 3.69
C GLY A 142 -12.50 -7.67 4.03
N ILE A 143 -11.64 -7.91 3.05
CA ILE A 143 -10.49 -8.81 3.20
C ILE A 143 -9.24 -7.97 3.32
N THR A 144 -8.56 -8.11 4.45
CA THR A 144 -7.32 -7.40 4.76
C THR A 144 -6.46 -8.24 5.69
N ALA A 145 -5.18 -7.87 5.81
CA ALA A 145 -4.29 -8.47 6.79
C ALA A 145 -4.89 -8.31 8.19
N SER A 146 -5.10 -9.44 8.86
CA SER A 146 -5.69 -9.55 10.19
C SER A 146 -5.35 -10.91 10.78
N GLU A 147 -5.65 -11.11 12.06
CA GLU A 147 -5.55 -12.44 12.66
C GLU A 147 -6.46 -13.43 11.92
N GLY A 148 -5.89 -14.57 11.56
CA GLY A 148 -6.62 -15.70 10.98
C GLY A 148 -7.04 -16.70 12.05
N PRO A 149 -7.63 -17.85 11.67
CA PRO A 149 -7.99 -18.93 12.59
C PRO A 149 -6.78 -19.68 13.22
N GLY A 150 -5.61 -19.04 13.30
CA GLY A 150 -4.34 -19.60 13.77
C GLY A 150 -3.48 -20.21 12.66
N PRO A 151 -2.37 -20.90 12.99
CA PRO A 151 -1.44 -21.49 12.01
C PRO A 151 -2.01 -22.72 11.28
N ALA A 152 -3.22 -23.14 11.61
CA ALA A 152 -3.86 -24.31 11.05
C ALA A 152 -4.76 -23.93 9.86
N THR A 153 -4.62 -24.66 8.75
CA THR A 153 -5.60 -24.65 7.67
C THR A 153 -6.72 -25.61 8.02
N LEU A 154 -7.89 -25.09 8.37
CA LEU A 154 -9.08 -25.90 8.59
C LEU A 154 -9.96 -25.91 7.33
N LYS A 155 -10.28 -27.09 6.83
CA LYS A 155 -11.24 -27.27 5.73
C LYS A 155 -12.63 -27.41 6.34
N LEU A 156 -13.45 -26.37 6.20
CA LEU A 156 -14.84 -26.38 6.64
C LEU A 156 -15.73 -26.77 5.45
N ASN A 157 -16.59 -27.77 5.65
CA ASN A 157 -17.62 -28.20 4.68
C ASN A 157 -17.12 -28.72 3.32
N GLY A 158 -16.07 -29.55 3.28
CA GLY A 158 -15.81 -30.45 2.14
C GLY A 158 -14.49 -30.24 1.46
#